data_AF-A0A414NWS8-F1
#
_entry.id   AF-A0A414NWS8-F1
#
_cell.length_a   1.000
_cell.length_b   1.000
_cell.length_c   1.000
_cell.angle_alpha   90.00
_cell.angle_beta   90.00
_cell.angle_gamma   90.00
#
_symmetry.space_group_name_H-M   'P 1'
#
loop_
_entity.id
_entity.type
_entity.pdbx_description
1 polymer ?
#
loop_
_entity_poly.entity_id
_entity_poly.type
_entity_poly.pdbx_seq_one_letter_code
_entity_poly.pdbx_strand_id
1 'polypeptide(L)'
;MRVDWQTVKHHFFTRAFLLFLVVGTINTFLCSFLATVIEPLVGNANLAFNIGYLLSNVNAYLLNSLFVFPTRMTLTRYVKFFLSYVPNYIIQNAIVFLAYNLLGLPSIASYLLAAILGVPITFLCVKIFAFGRH
;
A
#
# COMPACT_ATOMS: atom_id res chain seq x y z
N MET A 1 -2.46 -22.75 21.57
CA MET A 1 -2.38 -22.58 20.10
C MET A 1 -0.91 -22.52 19.71
N ARG A 2 -0.36 -23.58 19.10
CA ARG A 2 0.99 -23.54 18.53
C ARG A 2 0.90 -22.77 17.22
N VAL A 3 1.44 -21.55 17.20
CA VAL A 3 1.57 -20.77 15.98
C VAL A 3 2.68 -21.42 15.16
N ASP A 4 2.31 -22.32 14.25
CA ASP A 4 3.25 -22.98 13.37
C ASP A 4 3.81 -21.96 12.36
N TRP A 5 5.14 -21.86 12.31
CA TRP A 5 5.87 -20.94 11.45
C TRP A 5 5.56 -21.15 9.95
N GLN A 6 5.12 -22.36 9.59
CA GLN A 6 4.65 -22.69 8.24
C GLN A 6 3.34 -21.99 7.89
N THR A 7 2.40 -21.89 8.82
CA THR A 7 1.10 -21.21 8.64
C THR A 7 1.28 -19.69 8.47
N VAL A 8 2.29 -19.13 9.14
CA VAL A 8 2.67 -17.71 8.97
C VAL A 8 3.27 -17.48 7.59
N LYS A 9 4.25 -18.28 7.15
CA LYS A 9 4.82 -18.18 5.79
C LYS A 9 3.76 -18.36 4.69
N HIS A 10 2.82 -19.29 4.85
CA HIS A 10 1.77 -19.52 3.87
C HIS A 10 0.78 -18.35 3.77
N HIS A 11 0.64 -17.55 4.84
CA HIS A 11 -0.16 -16.33 4.87
C HIS A 11 0.55 -15.09 4.34
N PHE A 12 1.87 -14.97 4.52
CA PHE A 12 2.64 -13.83 4.00
C PHE A 12 3.07 -13.99 2.54
N PHE A 13 3.25 -15.23 2.05
CA PHE A 13 3.54 -15.54 0.64
C PHE A 13 2.30 -16.00 -0.14
N THR A 14 1.11 -15.60 0.30
CA THR A 14 -0.12 -15.93 -0.42
C THR A 14 -0.21 -15.10 -1.70
N ARG A 15 -0.84 -15.64 -2.74
CA ARG A 15 -1.16 -14.96 -4.02
C ARG A 15 -1.65 -13.52 -3.83
N ALA A 16 -2.42 -13.25 -2.77
CA ALA A 16 -2.90 -11.92 -2.40
C ALA A 16 -1.76 -10.91 -2.08
N PHE A 17 -0.70 -11.31 -1.38
CA PHE A 17 0.43 -10.40 -1.09
C PHE A 17 1.18 -9.99 -2.37
N LEU A 18 1.45 -10.97 -3.24
CA LEU A 18 2.10 -10.71 -4.53
C LEU A 18 1.21 -9.84 -5.43
N LEU A 19 -0.09 -10.12 -5.48
CA LEU A 19 -1.03 -9.30 -6.24
C LEU A 19 -1.15 -7.88 -5.64
N PHE A 20 -1.13 -7.74 -4.32
CA PHE A 20 -1.12 -6.43 -3.66
C PHE A 20 0.13 -5.62 -4.04
N LEU A 21 1.30 -6.26 -4.03
CA LEU A 21 2.54 -5.62 -4.45
C LEU A 21 2.48 -5.19 -5.92
N VAL A 22 2.05 -6.09 -6.81
CA VAL A 22 1.89 -5.82 -8.25
C VAL A 22 0.90 -4.70 -8.50
N VAL A 23 -0.27 -4.72 -7.86
CA VAL A 23 -1.29 -3.66 -7.99
C VAL A 23 -0.76 -2.33 -7.47
N GLY A 24 -0.03 -2.33 -6.34
CA GLY A 24 0.63 -1.15 -5.81
C GLY A 24 1.64 -0.57 -6.80
N THR A 25 2.50 -1.41 -7.39
CA THR A 25 3.47 -0.98 -8.40
C THR A 25 2.79 -0.43 -9.65
N ILE A 26 1.80 -1.15 -10.19
CA ILE A 26 1.00 -0.69 -11.35
C ILE A 26 0.36 0.67 -11.05
N ASN A 27 -0.18 0.84 -9.84
CA ASN A 27 -0.83 2.08 -9.47
C ASN A 27 0.15 3.26 -9.37
N THR A 28 1.32 3.06 -8.78
CA THR A 28 2.36 4.08 -8.74
C THR A 28 2.79 4.49 -10.14
N PHE A 29 3.03 3.52 -11.04
CA PHE A 29 3.33 3.82 -12.45
C PHE A 29 2.19 4.58 -13.13
N LEU A 30 0.94 4.15 -12.92
CA LEU A 30 -0.23 4.79 -13.50
C LEU A 30 -0.42 6.22 -12.99
N CYS A 31 -0.19 6.47 -11.70
CA CYS A 31 -0.20 7.81 -11.10
C CYS A 31 0.85 8.71 -11.76
N SER A 32 2.10 8.25 -11.83
CA SER A 32 3.18 9.01 -12.46
C SER A 32 2.91 9.28 -13.94
N PHE A 33 2.43 8.27 -14.67
CA PHE A 33 2.09 8.39 -16.08
C PHE A 33 0.95 9.37 -16.33
N LEU A 34 -0.16 9.25 -15.60
CA LEU A 34 -1.30 10.18 -15.68
C LEU A 34 -0.87 11.60 -15.33
N ALA A 35 -0.07 11.78 -14.28
CA ALA A 35 0.44 13.10 -13.90
C ALA A 35 1.25 13.73 -15.05
N THR A 36 2.18 13.00 -15.67
CA THR A 36 2.97 13.50 -16.81
C THR A 36 2.15 13.78 -18.06
N VAL A 37 1.06 13.03 -18.32
CA VAL A 37 0.18 13.26 -19.47
C VAL A 37 -0.75 14.45 -19.24
N ILE A 38 -1.20 14.66 -17.99
CA ILE A 38 -2.14 15.72 -17.61
C ILE A 38 -1.41 17.05 -17.34
N GLU A 39 -0.14 17.03 -16.95
CA GLU A 39 0.68 18.22 -16.72
C GLU A 39 0.66 19.23 -17.89
N PRO A 40 0.93 18.84 -19.15
CA PRO A 40 0.86 19.77 -20.27
C PRO A 40 -0.56 20.26 -20.60
N LEU A 41 -1.61 19.55 -20.16
CA LEU A 41 -3.01 19.95 -20.35
C LEU A 41 -3.46 20.99 -19.32
N VAL A 42 -2.95 20.93 -18.10
CA VAL A 42 -3.39 21.76 -16.96
C VAL A 42 -2.43 22.93 -16.70
N GLY A 43 -1.18 22.84 -17.14
CA GLY A 43 -0.16 23.87 -16.96
C GLY A 43 0.30 24.06 -15.51
N ASN A 44 -0.11 23.16 -14.61
CA ASN A 44 0.26 23.18 -13.20
C ASN A 44 0.50 21.74 -12.70
N ALA A 45 1.76 21.45 -12.36
CA ALA A 45 2.21 20.13 -11.92
C ALA A 45 1.49 19.64 -10.66
N ASN A 46 1.17 20.51 -9.71
CA ASN A 46 0.47 20.12 -8.48
C ASN A 46 -0.98 19.68 -8.76
N LEU A 47 -1.66 20.39 -9.67
CA LEU A 47 -3.02 20.01 -10.08
C LEU A 47 -3.00 18.70 -10.89
N ALA A 48 -2.06 18.56 -11.82
CA ALA A 48 -1.90 17.35 -12.60
C ALA A 48 -1.59 16.12 -11.72
N PHE A 49 -0.74 16.29 -10.70
CA PHE A 49 -0.46 15.25 -9.73
C PHE A 49 -1.71 14.87 -8.91
N ASN A 50 -2.49 15.85 -8.43
CA ASN A 50 -3.73 15.55 -7.69
C ASN A 50 -4.76 14.79 -8.53
N ILE A 51 -4.94 15.18 -9.80
CA ILE A 51 -5.87 14.51 -10.73
C ILE A 51 -5.37 13.09 -11.03
N GLY A 52 -4.08 12.95 -11.36
CA GLY A 52 -3.45 11.65 -11.59
C GLY A 52 -3.52 10.74 -10.37
N TYR A 53 -3.33 11.30 -9.17
CA TYR A 53 -3.43 10.58 -7.91
C TYR A 53 -4.85 10.08 -7.67
N LEU A 54 -5.88 10.92 -7.83
CA LEU A 54 -7.29 10.52 -7.69
C LEU A 54 -7.66 9.40 -8.66
N LEU A 55 -7.30 9.52 -9.94
CA LEU A 55 -7.58 8.52 -10.96
C LEU A 55 -6.83 7.20 -10.71
N SER A 56 -5.57 7.28 -10.25
CA SER A 56 -4.84 6.08 -9.85
C SER A 56 -5.51 5.42 -8.66
N ASN A 57 -5.91 6.19 -7.63
CA ASN A 57 -6.47 5.62 -6.41
C ASN A 57 -7.80 4.86 -6.67
N VAL A 58 -8.60 5.34 -7.64
CA VAL A 58 -9.79 4.61 -8.13
C VAL A 58 -9.40 3.29 -8.80
N ASN A 59 -8.38 3.29 -9.66
CA ASN A 59 -7.84 2.07 -10.27
C ASN A 59 -7.25 1.10 -9.24
N ALA A 60 -6.50 1.61 -8.26
CA ALA A 60 -5.96 0.83 -7.16
C ALA A 60 -7.07 0.11 -6.40
N TYR A 61 -8.19 0.78 -6.11
CA TYR A 61 -9.32 0.16 -5.44
C TYR A 61 -10.01 -0.91 -6.30
N LEU A 62 -10.18 -0.64 -7.60
CA LEU A 62 -10.72 -1.61 -8.57
C LEU A 62 -9.86 -2.88 -8.63
N LEU A 63 -8.56 -2.71 -8.87
CA LEU A 63 -7.60 -3.82 -8.98
C LEU A 63 -7.47 -4.59 -7.66
N ASN A 64 -7.44 -3.90 -6.52
CA ASN A 64 -7.41 -4.56 -5.22
C ASN A 64 -8.70 -5.34 -4.94
N SER A 65 -9.87 -4.80 -5.29
CA SER A 65 -11.15 -5.47 -5.06
C SER A 65 -11.41 -6.63 -6.05
N LEU A 66 -10.85 -6.58 -7.26
CA LEU A 66 -11.01 -7.61 -8.28
C LEU A 66 -9.97 -8.74 -8.16
N PHE A 67 -8.69 -8.39 -8.01
CA PHE A 67 -7.59 -9.36 -8.09
C PHE A 67 -7.04 -9.75 -6.72
N VAL A 68 -6.86 -8.80 -5.81
CA VAL A 68 -6.18 -9.05 -4.52
C VAL A 68 -7.13 -9.71 -3.51
N PHE A 69 -8.31 -9.13 -3.34
CA PHE A 69 -9.36 -9.62 -2.45
C PHE A 69 -10.72 -9.63 -3.16
N PRO A 70 -10.97 -10.61 -4.06
CA PRO A 70 -12.20 -10.71 -4.84
C PRO A 70 -13.43 -10.70 -3.93
N THR A 71 -14.04 -9.53 -3.77
CA THR A 71 -15.17 -9.29 -2.86
C THR A 71 -16.07 -8.18 -3.40
N ARG A 72 -17.31 -8.10 -2.91
CA ARG A 72 -18.26 -7.06 -3.36
C ARG A 72 -17.67 -5.67 -3.06
N MET A 73 -17.55 -4.84 -4.08
CA MET A 73 -17.06 -3.47 -4.01
C MET A 73 -18.04 -2.62 -3.20
N THR A 74 -17.72 -2.30 -1.95
CA THR A 74 -18.56 -1.45 -1.10
C THR A 74 -17.75 -0.35 -0.43
N LEU A 75 -18.33 0.85 -0.31
CA LEU A 75 -17.68 2.03 0.28
C LEU A 75 -17.16 1.74 1.71
N THR A 76 -17.87 0.91 2.47
CA THR A 76 -17.47 0.47 3.81
C THR A 76 -16.12 -0.27 3.80
N ARG A 77 -15.83 -1.08 2.78
CA ARG A 77 -14.56 -1.80 2.66
C ARG A 77 -13.44 -0.88 2.20
N TYR A 78 -13.74 0.10 1.34
CA TYR A 78 -12.79 1.17 0.99
C TYR A 78 -12.34 1.94 2.23
N VAL A 79 -13.27 2.35 3.10
CA VAL A 79 -12.94 3.03 4.36
C VAL A 79 -12.12 2.13 5.29
N LYS A 80 -12.45 0.83 5.40
CA LYS A 80 -11.65 -0.13 6.19
C LYS A 80 -10.25 -0.35 5.62
N PHE A 81 -10.10 -0.36 4.30
CA PHE A 81 -8.80 -0.43 3.62
C PHE A 81 -7.98 0.82 3.94
N PHE A 82 -8.58 2.00 3.82
CA PHE A 82 -7.93 3.27 4.18
C PHE A 82 -7.53 3.32 5.67
N LEU A 83 -8.43 2.89 6.56
CA LEU A 83 -8.15 2.76 8.00
C LEU A 83 -7.01 1.77 8.28
N SER A 84 -6.84 0.72 7.48
CA SER A 84 -5.74 -0.24 7.64
C SER A 84 -4.38 0.34 7.26
N TYR A 85 -4.35 1.40 6.45
CA TYR A 85 -3.12 2.13 6.13
C TYR A 85 -2.70 3.09 7.24
N VAL A 86 -3.60 3.51 8.13
CA VAL A 86 -3.29 4.46 9.21
C VAL A 86 -2.27 3.87 10.22
N PRO A 87 -2.47 2.67 10.80
CA PRO A 87 -1.46 2.05 11.66
C PRO A 87 -0.15 1.81 10.92
N ASN A 88 -0.23 1.43 9.64
CA ASN A 88 0.95 1.20 8.83
C ASN A 88 1.77 2.49 8.61
N TYR A 89 1.11 3.62 8.37
CA TYR A 89 1.78 4.92 8.25
C TYR A 89 2.53 5.27 9.52
N ILE A 90 1.94 5.00 10.70
CA ILE A 90 2.57 5.23 12.01
C ILE A 90 3.80 4.33 12.16
N ILE A 91 3.69 3.03 11.85
CA ILE A 91 4.80 2.08 11.96
C ILE A 91 5.93 2.43 10.98
N GLN A 92 5.62 2.74 9.72
CA GLN A 92 6.63 3.15 8.74
C GLN A 92 7.35 4.42 9.19
N ASN A 93 6.63 5.44 9.69
CA ASN A 93 7.26 6.64 10.23
C ASN A 93 8.13 6.34 11.45
N ALA A 94 7.69 5.46 12.35
CA ALA A 94 8.50 5.05 13.51
C ALA A 94 9.80 4.35 13.05
N ILE A 95 9.73 3.48 12.04
CA ILE A 95 10.91 2.81 11.47
C ILE A 95 11.84 3.82 10.79
N VAL A 96 11.32 4.74 9.97
CA VAL A 96 12.13 5.80 9.35
C VAL A 96 12.76 6.67 10.43
N PHE A 97 12.01 7.05 11.46
CA PHE A 97 12.51 7.88 12.55
C PHE A 97 13.67 7.19 13.29
N LEU A 98 13.54 5.91 13.61
CA LEU A 98 14.59 5.11 14.24
C LEU A 98 15.79 4.91 13.30
N ALA A 99 15.56 4.51 12.05
CA ALA A 99 16.63 4.25 11.09
C ALA A 99 17.44 5.51 10.74
N TYR A 100 16.74 6.62 10.47
CA TYR A 100 17.36 7.86 10.06
C TYR A 100 17.95 8.63 11.25
N ASN A 101 17.18 8.84 12.33
CA ASN A 101 17.61 9.70 13.44
C ASN A 101 18.44 8.95 14.49
N LEU A 102 18.13 7.68 14.78
CA LEU A 102 18.83 6.92 15.83
C LEU A 102 20.04 6.15 15.28
N LEU A 103 19.91 5.55 14.09
CA LEU A 103 20.97 4.76 13.46
C LEU A 103 21.82 5.55 12.45
N GLY A 104 21.43 6.79 12.11
CA GLY A 104 22.16 7.64 11.18
C GLY A 104 22.22 7.10 9.76
N LEU A 105 21.29 6.21 9.38
CA LEU A 105 21.28 5.63 8.04
C LEU A 105 20.92 6.69 6.99
N PRO A 106 21.52 6.61 5.79
CA PRO A 106 21.15 7.51 4.70
C PRO A 106 19.67 7.38 4.36
N SER A 107 19.03 8.48 3.95
CA SER A 107 17.57 8.57 3.77
C SER A 107 17.00 7.45 2.89
N ILE A 108 17.71 7.11 1.81
CA ILE A 108 17.32 6.02 0.90
C ILE A 108 17.25 4.66 1.61
N ALA A 109 18.21 4.36 2.49
CA ALA A 109 18.28 3.10 3.21
C ALA A 109 17.19 3.02 4.28
N SER A 110 16.92 4.13 4.97
CA SER A 110 15.83 4.25 5.94
C SER A 110 14.45 4.04 5.30
N TYR A 111 14.21 4.62 4.11
CA TYR A 111 12.97 4.40 3.37
C TYR A 111 12.82 2.96 2.87
N LEU A 112 13.91 2.36 2.37
CA LEU A 112 13.91 0.95 1.95
C LEU A 112 13.62 0.01 3.12
N LEU A 113 14.24 0.22 4.28
CA LEU A 113 13.97 -0.54 5.50
C LEU A 113 12.51 -0.42 5.94
N ALA A 114 11.98 0.81 5.94
CA ALA A 114 10.58 1.06 6.25
C ALA A 114 9.64 0.38 5.25
N ALA A 115 9.96 0.35 3.96
CA ALA A 115 9.17 -0.37 2.97
C ALA A 115 9.24 -1.89 3.17
N ILE A 116 10.44 -2.44 3.37
CA ILE A 116 10.65 -3.90 3.54
C ILE A 116 9.90 -4.44 4.77
N LEU A 117 9.90 -3.68 5.87
CA LEU A 117 9.20 -4.09 7.09
C LEU A 117 7.74 -3.64 7.10
N GLY A 118 7.45 -2.44 6.59
CA GLY A 118 6.13 -1.84 6.57
C GLY A 118 5.16 -2.52 5.62
N VAL A 119 5.58 -2.90 4.41
CA VAL A 119 4.72 -3.58 3.43
C VAL A 119 4.13 -4.91 3.96
N PRO A 120 4.91 -5.83 4.56
CA PRO A 120 4.35 -7.04 5.18
C PRO A 120 3.39 -6.74 6.34
N ILE A 121 3.69 -5.72 7.15
CA ILE A 121 2.82 -5.28 8.25
C ILE A 121 1.51 -4.69 7.69
N THR A 122 1.60 -3.87 6.64
CA THR A 122 0.44 -3.32 5.92
C THR A 122 -0.46 -4.45 5.44
N PHE A 123 0.13 -5.46 4.83
CA PHE A 123 -0.61 -6.59 4.31
C PHE A 123 -1.31 -7.38 5.41
N LEU A 124 -0.64 -7.64 6.54
CA LEU A 124 -1.27 -8.23 7.73
C LEU A 124 -2.44 -7.39 8.24
N CYS A 125 -2.25 -6.08 8.41
CA CYS A 125 -3.28 -5.17 8.88
C CYS A 125 -4.48 -5.16 7.92
N VAL A 126 -4.26 -5.00 6.62
CA VAL A 126 -5.33 -5.03 5.60
C VAL A 126 -6.05 -6.39 5.61
N LYS A 127 -5.31 -7.49 5.71
CA LYS A 127 -5.90 -8.83 5.74
C LYS A 127 -6.77 -9.05 6.98
N ILE A 128 -6.30 -8.63 8.15
CA ILE A 128 -6.98 -8.86 9.43
C ILE A 128 -8.11 -7.84 9.65
N PHE A 129 -7.85 -6.54 9.44
CA PHE A 129 -8.80 -5.46 9.70
C PHE A 129 -9.75 -5.17 8.54
N ALA A 130 -9.27 -5.14 7.29
CA ALA A 130 -10.12 -4.79 6.14
C ALA A 130 -10.89 -6.00 5.58
N PHE A 131 -10.24 -7.17 5.54
CA PHE A 131 -10.79 -8.37 4.91
C PHE A 131 -10.95 -9.57 5.85
N GLY A 132 -10.82 -9.37 7.17
CA GLY A 132 -10.95 -10.40 8.19
C GLY A 132 -12.25 -11.20 8.03
N ARG A 133 -12.17 -12.29 7.28
CA ARG A 133 -13.10 -13.41 7.36
C ARG A 133 -12.51 -14.35 8.41
N HIS A 134 -13.32 -14.60 9.43
CA HIS A 134 -13.18 -15.70 10.38
C HIS A 134 -12.79 -17.00 9.68
#